data_AF-A0A963I659-F1
#
_entry.id   AF-A0A963I659-F1
#
_cell.length_a   1.000
_cell.length_b   1.000
_cell.length_c   1.000
_cell.angle_alpha   90.00
_cell.angle_beta   90.00
_cell.angle_gamma   90.00
#
_symmetry.space_group_name_H-M   'P 1'
#
loop_
_entity.id
_entity.type
_entity.pdbx_description
1 polymer ?
#
loop_
_entity_poly.entity_id
_entity_poly.type
_entity_poly.pdbx_seq_one_letter_code
_entity_poly.pdbx_strand_id
1 'polypeptide(L)'
;MLLWLVIAYLLVSIGIGLYAATRVHNARDYIVAGRNLPMAMVLAMVFATWFGAETVLGISATFLEEGFRGLISDPLGASLCLVLFGLVFARPLYRMNLLTLGDFFRVRFNRSTELILSLCIVVSY
;
A
#
# COMPACT_ATOMS: atom_id res chain seq x y z
N MET A 1 -13.61 26.86 12.83
CA MET A 1 -13.47 26.55 11.38
C MET A 1 -12.71 25.25 11.13
N LEU A 2 -11.50 25.07 11.65
CA LEU A 2 -10.67 23.88 11.37
C LEU A 2 -11.30 22.56 11.82
N LEU A 3 -11.85 22.52 13.05
CA LEU A 3 -12.55 21.34 13.58
C LEU A 3 -13.75 20.91 12.71
N TRP A 4 -14.49 21.86 12.16
CA TRP A 4 -15.64 21.57 11.30
C TRP A 4 -15.22 20.89 9.99
N LEU A 5 -14.10 21.34 9.40
CA LEU A 5 -13.54 20.72 8.20
C LEU A 5 -13.03 19.30 8.47
N VAL A 6 -12.38 19.07 9.62
CA VAL A 6 -11.92 17.73 10.01
C VAL A 6 -13.10 16.78 10.22
N ILE A 7 -14.14 17.24 10.93
CA ILE A 7 -15.36 16.44 11.16
C ILE A 7 -16.04 16.12 9.82
N ALA A 8 -16.17 17.10 8.92
CA ALA A 8 -16.76 16.87 7.59
C ALA A 8 -15.94 15.87 6.76
N TYR A 9 -14.61 15.98 6.76
CA TYR A 9 -13.71 15.04 6.08
C TYR A 9 -13.86 13.61 6.61
N LEU A 10 -13.91 13.45 7.93
CA LEU A 10 -14.10 12.15 8.57
C LEU A 10 -15.46 11.55 8.23
N LEU A 11 -16.54 12.34 8.27
CA LEU A 11 -17.87 11.88 7.92
C LEU A 11 -17.96 11.42 6.46
N VAL A 12 -17.37 12.18 5.52
CA VAL A 12 -17.30 11.79 4.11
C VAL A 12 -16.50 10.51 3.93
N SER A 13 -15.32 10.41 4.55
CA SER A 13 -14.46 9.22 4.45
C SER A 13 -15.13 7.97 5.02
N ILE A 14 -15.77 8.09 6.18
CA ILE A 14 -16.53 7.00 6.80
C ILE A 14 -17.73 6.64 5.93
N GLY A 15 -18.45 7.63 5.38
CA GLY A 15 -19.59 7.40 4.48
C GLY A 15 -19.20 6.61 3.23
N ILE A 16 -18.10 6.98 2.59
CA ILE A 16 -17.55 6.25 1.43
C ILE A 16 -17.15 4.83 1.84
N GLY A 17 -16.50 4.67 3.00
CA GLY A 17 -16.08 3.36 3.53
C GLY A 17 -17.27 2.44 3.81
N LEU A 18 -18.32 2.94 4.46
CA LEU A 18 -19.55 2.18 4.74
C LEU A 18 -20.28 1.83 3.45
N TYR A 19 -20.36 2.75 2.49
CA TYR A 19 -20.94 2.47 1.19
C TYR A 19 -20.15 1.37 0.44
N ALA A 20 -18.82 1.45 0.44
CA ALA A 20 -17.98 0.43 -0.16
C ALA A 20 -18.13 -0.93 0.54
N ALA A 21 -18.27 -0.95 1.87
CA ALA A 21 -18.47 -2.17 2.64
C ALA A 21 -19.74 -2.94 2.24
N THR A 22 -20.81 -2.25 1.83
CA THR A 22 -22.04 -2.91 1.33
C THR A 22 -21.85 -3.67 0.03
N ARG A 23 -20.76 -3.42 -0.73
CA ARG A 23 -20.44 -4.12 -1.98
C ARG A 23 -19.48 -5.29 -1.82
N VAL A 24 -18.92 -5.49 -0.62
CA VAL A 24 -17.95 -6.55 -0.35
C VAL A 24 -18.68 -7.82 0.10
N HIS A 25 -18.56 -8.88 -0.71
CA HIS A 25 -19.24 -10.16 -0.43
C HIS A 25 -18.26 -11.27 -0.03
N ASN A 26 -16.99 -11.19 -0.45
CA ASN A 26 -15.97 -12.18 -0.15
C ASN A 26 -14.61 -11.54 0.20
N ALA A 27 -13.74 -12.30 0.88
CA ALA A 27 -12.38 -11.84 1.23
C ALA A 27 -11.55 -11.43 0.01
N ARG A 28 -11.75 -12.09 -1.15
CA ARG A 28 -11.10 -11.73 -2.41
C ARG A 28 -11.59 -10.37 -2.93
N ASP A 29 -12.87 -10.07 -2.77
CA ASP A 29 -13.43 -8.77 -3.18
C ASP A 29 -12.98 -7.66 -2.23
N TYR A 30 -12.78 -7.99 -0.95
CA TYR A 30 -12.22 -7.05 0.03
C TYR A 30 -10.74 -6.72 -0.25
N ILE A 31 -9.91 -7.73 -0.50
CA ILE A 31 -8.45 -7.56 -0.59
C ILE A 31 -8.00 -7.09 -1.98
N VAL A 32 -8.59 -7.63 -3.06
CA VAL A 32 -8.14 -7.34 -4.44
C VAL A 32 -9.24 -6.74 -5.32
N ALA A 33 -10.42 -6.41 -4.78
CA ALA A 33 -11.54 -5.82 -5.53
C ALA A 33 -11.85 -6.55 -6.85
N GLY A 34 -11.78 -7.88 -6.83
CA GLY A 34 -12.03 -8.73 -8.00
C GLY A 34 -11.03 -8.54 -9.16
N ARG A 35 -9.90 -7.85 -8.94
CA ARG A 35 -8.87 -7.53 -9.95
C ARG A 35 -9.38 -6.72 -11.17
N ASN A 36 -10.52 -6.06 -11.03
CA ASN A 36 -11.15 -5.28 -12.11
C ASN A 36 -10.97 -3.76 -11.94
N LEU A 37 -10.05 -3.32 -11.07
CA LEU A 37 -9.79 -1.91 -10.85
C LEU A 37 -9.04 -1.29 -12.04
N PRO A 38 -9.48 -0.10 -12.54
CA PRO A 38 -8.78 0.59 -13.61
C PRO A 38 -7.38 1.01 -13.15
N MET A 39 -6.41 1.00 -14.08
CA MET A 39 -5.00 1.29 -13.77
C MET A 39 -4.80 2.64 -13.07
N ALA A 40 -5.56 3.66 -13.44
CA ALA A 40 -5.50 4.98 -12.82
C ALA A 40 -5.84 4.94 -11.31
N MET A 41 -6.82 4.12 -10.93
CA MET A 41 -7.21 3.97 -9.53
C MET A 41 -6.18 3.15 -8.73
N VAL A 42 -5.60 2.12 -9.34
CA VAL A 42 -4.48 1.37 -8.72
C VAL A 42 -3.27 2.26 -8.51
N LEU A 43 -2.91 3.07 -9.51
CA LEU A 43 -1.81 4.03 -9.39
C LEU A 43 -2.06 5.04 -8.28
N ALA A 44 -3.27 5.63 -8.21
CA ALA A 44 -3.66 6.55 -7.15
C ALA A 44 -3.62 5.90 -5.76
N MET A 45 -4.06 4.64 -5.63
CA MET A 45 -4.00 3.89 -4.38
C MET A 45 -2.56 3.64 -3.93
N VAL A 46 -1.69 3.15 -4.82
CA VAL A 46 -0.26 2.92 -4.52
C VAL A 46 0.42 4.23 -4.13
N PHE A 47 0.12 5.32 -4.84
CA PHE A 47 0.63 6.65 -4.53
C PHE A 47 0.15 7.13 -3.16
N ALA A 48 -1.14 6.96 -2.85
CA ALA A 48 -1.73 7.36 -1.57
C ALA A 48 -1.16 6.55 -0.39
N THR A 49 -0.84 5.26 -0.57
CA THR A 49 -0.20 4.45 0.49
C THR A 49 1.24 4.87 0.76
N TRP A 50 1.93 5.42 -0.24
CA TRP A 50 3.30 5.85 -0.08
C TRP A 50 3.40 7.27 0.49
N PHE A 51 2.55 8.19 0.02
CA PHE A 51 2.49 9.58 0.53
C PHE A 51 1.66 9.67 1.83
N GLY A 52 2.22 9.12 2.90
CA GLY A 52 1.66 9.21 4.26
C GLY A 52 2.12 10.45 5.03
N ALA A 53 1.49 10.69 6.20
CA ALA A 53 1.88 11.77 7.12
C ALA A 53 3.35 11.68 7.54
N GLU A 54 3.88 10.46 7.69
CA GLU A 54 5.30 10.18 7.93
C GLU A 54 6.18 10.79 6.84
N THR A 55 5.94 10.47 5.56
CA THR A 55 6.77 11.01 4.46
C THR A 55 6.70 12.53 4.38
N VAL A 56 5.52 13.12 4.57
CA VAL A 56 5.36 14.59 4.51
C VAL A 56 6.17 15.29 5.60
N LEU A 57 6.15 14.76 6.83
CA LEU A 57 6.92 15.33 7.94
C LEU A 57 8.41 14.98 7.85
N GLY A 58 8.73 13.72 7.54
CA GLY A 58 10.08 13.17 7.46
C GLY A 58 10.90 13.82 6.34
N ILE A 59 10.37 13.86 5.11
CA ILE A 59 11.06 14.47 3.95
C ILE A 59 11.36 15.94 4.23
N SER A 60 10.46 16.66 4.90
CA SER A 60 10.70 18.07 5.27
C SER A 60 11.81 18.23 6.31
N ALA A 61 11.95 17.31 7.26
CA ALA A 61 13.03 17.30 8.24
C ALA A 61 14.37 16.93 7.59
N THR A 62 14.42 15.86 6.78
CA THR A 62 15.64 15.43 6.08
C THR A 62 16.11 16.47 5.07
N PHE A 63 15.17 17.20 4.42
CA PHE A 63 15.51 18.31 3.53
C PHE A 63 16.23 19.46 4.26
N LEU A 64 15.88 19.72 5.52
CA LEU A 64 16.54 20.74 6.34
C LEU A 64 17.97 20.33 6.73
N GLU A 65 18.23 19.03 6.89
CA GLU A 65 19.54 18.51 7.32
C GLU A 65 20.49 18.21 6.15
N GLU A 66 20.02 17.55 5.09
CA GLU A 66 20.85 17.03 3.99
C GLU A 66 20.67 17.79 2.66
N GLY A 67 19.75 18.76 2.61
CA GLY A 67 19.43 19.53 1.42
C GLY A 67 18.89 18.68 0.26
N PHE A 68 19.06 19.17 -0.98
CA PHE A 68 18.51 18.52 -2.18
C PHE A 68 19.19 17.17 -2.52
N ARG A 69 20.37 16.88 -1.95
CA ARG A 69 21.11 15.63 -2.23
C ARG A 69 20.52 14.42 -1.49
N GLY A 70 20.10 14.58 -0.24
CA GLY A 70 19.39 13.52 0.51
C GLY A 70 18.00 13.23 -0.06
N LEU A 71 17.38 14.24 -0.70
CA LEU A 71 16.05 14.14 -1.29
C LEU A 71 15.99 13.42 -2.64
N ILE A 72 17.12 13.11 -3.28
CA ILE A 72 17.11 12.43 -4.59
C ILE A 72 16.89 10.92 -4.42
N SER A 73 17.40 10.34 -3.34
CA SER A 73 17.23 8.92 -3.02
C SER A 73 15.78 8.53 -2.79
N ASP A 74 15.01 9.35 -2.07
CA ASP A 74 13.66 8.97 -1.63
C ASP A 74 12.64 8.88 -2.79
N PRO A 75 12.53 9.85 -3.72
CA PRO A 75 11.59 9.76 -4.83
C PRO A 75 12.17 9.01 -6.02
N LEU A 76 13.44 9.24 -6.41
CA LEU A 76 14.00 8.61 -7.61
C LEU A 76 14.45 7.18 -7.36
N GLY A 77 15.04 6.88 -6.20
CA GLY A 77 15.40 5.52 -5.82
C GLY A 77 14.18 4.62 -5.62
N ALA A 78 13.20 5.09 -4.83
CA ALA A 78 11.99 4.30 -4.58
C ALA A 78 11.14 4.10 -5.85
N SER A 79 10.96 5.15 -6.68
CA SER A 79 10.21 5.00 -7.94
C SER A 79 10.91 4.07 -8.93
N LEU A 80 12.23 4.13 -9.07
CA LEU A 80 12.99 3.23 -9.92
C LEU A 80 12.86 1.77 -9.43
N CYS A 81 12.97 1.54 -8.13
CA CYS A 81 12.76 0.23 -7.53
C CYS A 81 11.34 -0.30 -7.79
N LEU A 82 10.30 0.53 -7.65
CA LEU A 82 8.92 0.14 -7.93
C LEU A 82 8.70 -0.22 -9.40
N VAL A 83 9.29 0.55 -10.33
CA VAL A 83 9.21 0.25 -11.77
C VAL A 83 9.92 -1.07 -12.07
N LEU A 84 11.14 -1.26 -11.56
CA LEU A 84 11.90 -2.51 -11.76
C LEU A 84 11.18 -3.72 -11.15
N PHE A 85 10.63 -3.56 -9.95
CA PHE A 85 9.83 -4.59 -9.28
C PHE A 85 8.56 -4.93 -10.09
N GLY A 86 7.87 -3.91 -10.58
CA GLY A 86 6.70 -4.05 -11.44
C GLY A 86 7.00 -4.80 -12.73
N LEU A 87 8.14 -4.54 -13.35
CA LEU A 87 8.53 -5.19 -14.61
C LEU A 87 8.98 -6.65 -14.42
N VAL A 88 9.76 -6.93 -13.37
CA VAL A 88 10.41 -8.24 -13.16
C VAL A 88 9.56 -9.19 -12.31
N PHE A 89 9.02 -8.71 -11.18
CA PHE A 89 8.41 -9.55 -10.16
C PHE A 89 6.87 -9.54 -10.18
N ALA A 90 6.23 -8.50 -10.70
CA ALA A 90 4.76 -8.45 -10.71
C ALA A 90 4.15 -9.54 -11.61
N ARG A 91 4.73 -9.82 -12.78
CA ARG A 91 4.21 -10.84 -13.71
C ARG A 91 4.22 -12.26 -13.10
N PRO A 92 5.32 -12.76 -12.51
CA PRO A 92 5.33 -14.06 -11.82
C PRO A 92 4.33 -14.13 -10.65
N LEU A 93 4.33 -13.13 -9.76
CA LEU A 93 3.46 -13.12 -8.59
C LEU A 93 1.97 -13.07 -8.98
N TYR A 94 1.62 -12.28 -10.00
CA TYR A 94 0.24 -12.14 -10.43
C TYR A 94 -0.34 -13.46 -10.94
N ARG A 95 0.48 -14.27 -11.64
CA ARG A 95 0.10 -15.61 -12.13
C ARG A 95 -0.16 -16.63 -11.01
N MET A 96 0.45 -16.47 -9.84
CA MET A 96 0.28 -17.38 -8.71
C MET A 96 -1.05 -17.22 -7.97
N ASN A 97 -1.90 -16.24 -8.34
CA ASN A 97 -3.23 -16.02 -7.75
C ASN A 97 -3.24 -15.89 -6.22
N LEU A 98 -2.15 -15.37 -5.64
CA LEU A 98 -1.98 -15.17 -4.20
C LEU A 98 -2.88 -14.03 -3.71
N LEU A 99 -3.38 -14.15 -2.47
CA LEU A 99 -4.13 -13.09 -1.79
C LEU A 99 -3.20 -12.21 -0.95
N THR A 100 -2.18 -12.82 -0.34
CA THR A 100 -1.21 -12.14 0.51
C THR A 100 0.23 -12.45 0.08
N LEU A 101 1.18 -11.63 0.53
CA LEU A 101 2.61 -11.94 0.42
C LEU A 101 2.98 -13.21 1.20
N GLY A 102 2.29 -13.50 2.32
CA GLY A 102 2.50 -14.72 3.11
C GLY A 102 2.20 -16.01 2.33
N ASP A 103 1.17 -15.99 1.48
CA ASP A 103 0.82 -17.14 0.63
C ASP A 103 1.97 -17.52 -0.32
N PHE A 104 2.80 -16.56 -0.76
CA PHE A 104 3.98 -16.86 -1.56
C PHE A 104 4.97 -17.75 -0.79
N PHE A 105 5.23 -17.42 0.48
CA PHE A 105 6.16 -18.17 1.33
C PHE A 105 5.60 -19.54 1.73
N ARG A 106 4.26 -19.68 1.78
CA ARG A 106 3.60 -20.98 1.92
C ARG A 106 3.91 -21.90 0.74
N VAL A 107 3.78 -21.39 -0.49
CA VAL A 107 4.01 -22.17 -1.72
C VAL A 107 5.50 -22.49 -1.89
N ARG A 108 6.38 -21.58 -1.50
CA ARG A 108 7.82 -21.74 -1.72
C ARG A 108 8.56 -22.53 -0.63
N PHE A 109 8.17 -22.36 0.63
CA PHE A 109 8.90 -22.90 1.78
C PHE A 109 8.06 -23.89 2.57
N ASN A 110 7.16 -23.42 3.45
CA ASN A 110 6.29 -24.24 4.30
C ASN A 110 5.32 -23.35 5.09
N ARG A 111 4.27 -23.96 5.66
CA ARG A 111 3.23 -23.27 6.46
C ARG A 111 3.76 -22.59 7.73
N SER A 112 4.79 -23.15 8.37
CA SER A 112 5.40 -22.51 9.55
C SER A 112 6.09 -21.19 9.21
N THR A 113 6.74 -21.11 8.05
CA THR A 113 7.39 -19.88 7.57
C THR A 113 6.37 -18.81 7.20
N GLU A 114 5.26 -19.18 6.58
CA GLU A 114 4.12 -18.29 6.32
C GLU A 114 3.59 -17.65 7.61
N LEU A 115 3.39 -18.44 8.66
CA LEU A 115 2.87 -17.95 9.94
C LEU A 115 3.83 -16.96 10.62
N ILE A 116 5.12 -17.30 10.67
CA ILE A 116 6.13 -16.42 11.26
C ILE A 116 6.20 -15.09 10.49
N LEU A 117 6.25 -15.15 9.17
CA LEU A 117 6.33 -13.95 8.35
C LEU A 117 5.06 -13.09 8.45
N SER A 118 3.89 -13.73 8.43
CA SER A 118 2.61 -13.03 8.59
C SER A 118 2.52 -12.35 9.96
N LEU A 119 3.01 -13.01 11.01
CA LEU A 119 3.08 -12.42 12.35
C LEU A 119 4.04 -11.21 12.37
N CYS A 120 5.22 -11.32 11.77
CA CYS A 120 6.16 -10.20 11.68
C CYS A 120 5.56 -9.01 10.93
N ILE A 121 4.82 -9.25 9.84
CA ILE A 121 4.15 -8.19 9.07
C ILE A 121 3.07 -7.51 9.94
N VAL A 122 2.27 -8.29 10.67
CA VAL A 122 1.24 -7.76 11.57
C VAL A 122 1.83 -6.93 12.71
N VAL A 123 3.02 -7.29 13.21
CA VAL A 123 3.70 -6.54 14.29
C VAL A 123 4.41 -5.28 13.76
N SER A 124 4.86 -5.29 12.51
CA SER A 124 5.56 -4.16 11.90
C SER A 124 4.63 -3.00 11.51
N TYR A 125 3.33 -3.26 11.40
CA TYR A 125 2.31 -2.30 11.00
C TYR A 125 1.52 -1.80 12.22
#